data_AF-A0A6F9WTY1-F1
#
_entry.id   AF-A0A6F9WTY1-F1
#
_cell.length_a   1.000
_cell.length_b   1.000
_cell.length_c   1.000
_cell.angle_alpha   90.00
_cell.angle_beta   90.00
_cell.angle_gamma   90.00
#
_symmetry.space_group_name_H-M   'P 1'
#
loop_
_entity.id
_entity.type
_entity.pdbx_description
1 polymer ?
#
loop_
_entity_poly.entity_id
_entity_poly.type
_entity_poly.pdbx_seq_one_letter_code
_entity_poly.pdbx_strand_id
1 'polypeptide(L)'
;MTVARVAHLLCEKWGNGARYEQETANHPHEAGILMLDSDKSRSRLGWRPRWGLDKALDTTVTWMQAFQAGENLLELTLQQIADYEATELP
;
A
#
# COMPACT_ATOMS: atom_id res chain seq x y z
N MET A 1 0.08 10.13 8.34
CA MET A 1 0.84 8.89 8.08
C MET A 1 2.24 9.27 7.62
N THR A 2 3.29 8.63 8.11
CA THR A 2 4.69 8.95 7.77
C THR A 2 5.32 7.81 7.00
N VAL A 3 6.41 8.08 6.27
CA VAL A 3 7.21 7.06 5.59
C VAL A 3 7.73 6.02 6.58
N ALA A 4 8.22 6.47 7.75
CA ALA A 4 8.69 5.56 8.81
C ALA A 4 7.60 4.57 9.25
N ARG A 5 6.33 5.00 9.35
CA ARG A 5 5.23 4.10 9.69
C ARG A 5 4.97 3.08 8.58
N VAL A 6 5.05 3.48 7.31
CA VAL A 6 4.89 2.56 6.16
C VAL A 6 6.04 1.54 6.13
N ALA A 7 7.29 1.98 6.31
CA ALA A 7 8.46 1.12 6.35
C ALA A 7 8.38 0.09 7.49
N HIS A 8 7.93 0.52 8.67
CA HIS A 8 7.68 -0.37 9.80
C HIS A 8 6.64 -1.45 9.47
N LEU A 9 5.47 -1.06 8.96
CA LEU A 9 4.41 -2.01 8.60
C LEU A 9 4.85 -2.99 7.49
N LEU A 10 5.62 -2.51 6.52
CA LEU A 10 6.20 -3.37 5.49
C LEU A 10 7.17 -4.40 6.08
N CYS A 11 8.03 -4.01 7.03
CA CYS A 11 8.94 -4.95 7.70
C CYS A 11 8.17 -6.01 8.49
N GLU A 12 7.12 -5.62 9.22
CA GLU A 12 6.26 -6.57 9.95
C GLU A 12 5.59 -7.57 9.00
N LYS A 13 5.04 -7.10 7.89
CA LYS A 13 4.35 -7.93 6.89
C LYS A 13 5.32 -8.80 6.07
N TRP A 14 6.51 -8.29 5.76
CA TRP A 14 7.53 -9.04 5.00
C TRP A 14 8.10 -10.22 5.79
N GLY A 15 8.24 -10.06 7.11
CA GLY A 15 8.83 -11.07 7.97
C GLY A 15 10.32 -11.31 7.65
N ASN A 16 10.82 -12.52 7.91
CA ASN A 16 12.19 -12.95 7.62
C ASN A 16 13.30 -12.00 8.15
N GLY A 17 13.02 -11.32 9.27
CA GLY A 17 13.95 -10.39 9.88
C GLY A 17 14.16 -9.09 9.11
N ALA A 18 13.24 -8.73 8.21
CA ALA A 18 13.23 -7.42 7.54
C ALA A 18 13.26 -6.28 8.57
N ARG A 19 14.12 -5.29 8.32
CA ARG A 19 14.36 -4.16 9.20
C ARG A 19 14.52 -2.91 8.36
N TYR A 20 14.19 -1.78 8.96
CA TYR A 20 14.52 -0.47 8.46
C TYR A 20 15.30 0.30 9.53
N GLU A 21 16.19 1.17 9.09
CA GLU A 21 16.90 2.10 9.96
C GLU A 21 16.49 3.52 9.56
N GLN A 22 16.26 4.37 10.55
CA GLN A 22 15.95 5.77 10.31
C GLN A 22 17.20 6.60 10.61
N GLU A 23 17.74 7.26 9.59
CA GLU A 23 18.82 8.22 9.74
C GLU A 23 18.33 9.42 10.58
N THR A 24 19.08 9.79 11.62
CA THR A 24 18.76 10.91 12.51
C THR A 24 19.32 12.25 12.02
N ALA A 25 19.85 12.31 10.79
CA ALA A 25 20.34 13.55 10.22
C ALA A 25 19.20 14.58 10.11
N ASN A 26 19.54 15.85 10.34
CA ASN A 26 18.59 16.95 10.30
C ASN A 26 18.17 17.20 8.83
N HIS A 27 17.13 16.48 8.38
CA HIS A 27 16.52 16.72 7.09
C HIS A 27 15.69 18.00 7.15
N PRO A 28 15.75 18.88 6.13
CA PRO A 28 14.84 20.02 6.08
C PRO A 28 13.40 19.50 6.16
N HIS A 29 12.56 20.12 7.00
CA HIS A 29 11.14 19.81 7.02
C HIS A 29 10.60 19.97 5.60
N GLU A 30 10.25 18.86 4.95
CA GLU A 30 9.58 18.91 3.66
C GLU A 30 8.35 19.81 3.80
N ALA A 31 8.14 20.67 2.80
CA ALA A 31 6.94 21.49 2.71
C ALA A 31 5.70 20.59 2.93
N GLY A 32 4.67 21.12 3.62
CA GLY A 32 3.54 20.33 4.10
C GLY A 32 2.97 19.35 3.07
N ILE A 33 2.52 18.19 3.54
CA ILE A 33 2.05 17.08 2.70
C ILE A 33 1.03 17.59 1.67
N LEU A 34 1.38 17.49 0.39
CA LEU A 34 0.45 17.76 -0.69
C LEU A 34 -0.58 16.63 -0.76
N MET A 35 -1.85 16.96 -0.53
CA MET A 35 -2.97 16.02 -0.64
C MET A 35 -4.01 16.56 -1.60
N LEU A 36 -4.58 15.66 -2.40
CA LEU A 36 -5.71 15.99 -3.28
C LEU A 36 -7.03 15.85 -2.51
N ASP A 37 -7.91 16.83 -2.67
CA ASP A 37 -9.30 16.65 -2.30
C ASP A 37 -10.05 15.85 -3.39
N SER A 38 -10.51 14.66 -3.02
CA SER A 38 -11.26 13.75 -3.89
C SER A 38 -12.78 13.84 -3.71
N ASP A 39 -13.29 14.86 -3.01
CA ASP A 39 -14.73 15.05 -2.76
C ASP A 39 -15.55 15.18 -4.03
N LYS A 40 -15.00 15.76 -5.10
CA LYS A 40 -15.69 15.86 -6.39
C LYS A 40 -15.97 14.47 -6.98
N SER A 41 -14.99 13.57 -6.97
CA SER A 41 -15.17 12.18 -7.43
C SER A 41 -16.13 11.42 -6.52
N ARG A 42 -16.03 11.63 -5.21
CA ARG A 42 -16.93 11.01 -4.22
C ARG A 42 -18.39 11.40 -4.43
N SER A 43 -18.65 12.69 -4.66
CA SER A 43 -20.00 13.25 -4.79
C SER A 43 -20.62 13.03 -6.16
N ARG A 44 -19.83 13.05 -7.24
CA ARG A 44 -20.34 12.97 -8.62
C ARG A 44 -20.34 11.57 -9.21
N LEU A 45 -19.38 10.73 -8.81
CA LEU A 45 -19.20 9.39 -9.39
C LEU A 45 -19.50 8.26 -8.40
N GLY A 46 -19.84 8.60 -7.14
CA GLY A 46 -19.94 7.60 -6.07
C GLY A 46 -18.61 6.91 -5.77
N TRP A 47 -17.49 7.42 -6.30
CA TRP A 47 -16.19 6.78 -6.16
C TRP A 47 -15.77 6.72 -4.69
N ARG A 48 -15.23 5.58 -4.26
CA ARG A 48 -14.65 5.39 -2.93
C ARG A 48 -13.39 4.51 -3.04
N PRO A 49 -12.35 4.76 -2.25
CA PRO A 49 -11.25 3.81 -2.11
C PRO A 49 -11.79 2.51 -1.50
N ARG A 50 -11.45 1.37 -2.09
CA ARG A 50 -11.91 0.05 -1.62
C ARG A 50 -11.00 -0.55 -0.57
N TRP A 51 -9.69 -0.36 -0.70
CA TRP A 51 -8.71 -0.88 0.25
C TRP A 51 -8.13 0.22 1.12
N GLY A 52 -8.07 -0.05 2.42
CA GLY A 52 -7.25 0.72 3.35
C GLY A 52 -5.77 0.38 3.20
N LEU A 53 -4.92 1.15 3.87
CA LEU A 53 -3.46 0.99 3.83
C LEU A 53 -3.03 -0.45 4.15
N ASP A 54 -3.58 -1.04 5.22
CA ASP A 54 -3.15 -2.36 5.71
C ASP A 54 -3.26 -3.44 4.63
N LYS A 55 -4.46 -3.57 4.02
CA LYS A 55 -4.71 -4.49 2.91
C LYS A 55 -3.85 -4.18 1.69
N ALA A 56 -3.67 -2.90 1.36
CA ALA A 56 -2.82 -2.51 0.23
C ALA A 56 -1.36 -2.94 0.44
N LEU A 57 -0.83 -2.79 1.66
CA LEU A 57 0.52 -3.26 2.01
C LEU A 57 0.62 -4.78 1.99
N ASP A 58 -0.37 -5.52 2.50
CA ASP A 58 -0.40 -6.99 2.42
C ASP A 58 -0.33 -7.47 0.97
N THR A 59 -1.23 -6.96 0.12
CA THR A 59 -1.29 -7.32 -1.30
C THR A 59 0.03 -6.99 -2.02
N THR A 60 0.68 -5.87 -1.65
CA THR A 60 1.99 -5.47 -2.19
C THR A 60 3.09 -6.46 -1.78
N VAL A 61 3.16 -6.82 -0.49
CA VAL A 61 4.17 -7.76 0.03
C VAL A 61 4.00 -9.14 -0.62
N THR A 62 2.78 -9.66 -0.70
CA THR A 62 2.50 -10.94 -1.34
C THR A 62 2.96 -10.95 -2.80
N TRP A 63 2.65 -9.89 -3.55
CA TRP A 63 3.05 -9.81 -4.96
C TRP A 63 4.57 -9.79 -5.12
N MET A 64 5.27 -9.02 -4.28
CA MET A 64 6.73 -8.92 -4.31
C MET A 64 7.43 -10.23 -3.94
N GLN A 65 6.88 -10.98 -2.97
CA GLN A 65 7.41 -12.29 -2.61
C GLN A 65 7.20 -13.31 -3.73
N ALA A 66 6.01 -13.35 -4.33
CA ALA A 66 5.72 -14.21 -5.48
C ALA A 66 6.64 -13.91 -6.68
N PHE A 67 6.93 -12.63 -6.91
CA PHE A 67 7.91 -12.22 -7.93
C PHE A 67 9.30 -12.77 -7.64
N GLN A 68 9.79 -12.64 -6.39
CA GLN A 68 11.10 -13.16 -5.99
C GLN A 68 11.16 -14.69 -6.04
N ALA A 69 10.05 -15.38 -5.79
CA ALA A 69 9.95 -16.83 -5.88
C ALA A 69 9.80 -17.35 -7.32
N GLY A 70 9.62 -16.48 -8.32
CA GLY A 70 9.43 -16.86 -9.71
C GLY A 70 8.05 -17.49 -9.99
N GLU A 71 7.04 -17.12 -9.20
CA GLU A 71 5.67 -17.63 -9.35
C GLU A 71 4.95 -17.03 -10.57
N ASN A 72 3.76 -17.56 -10.87
CA ASN A 72 2.91 -17.06 -11.95
C ASN A 72 2.26 -15.71 -11.57
N LEU A 73 2.98 -14.63 -11.84
CA LEU A 73 2.50 -13.28 -11.53
C LEU A 73 1.26 -12.86 -12.32
N LEU A 74 1.03 -13.42 -13.50
CA LEU A 74 -0.18 -13.09 -14.27
C LEU A 74 -1.42 -13.56 -13.52
N GLU A 75 -1.40 -14.82 -13.06
CA GLU A 75 -2.49 -15.41 -12.28
C GLU A 75 -2.71 -14.68 -10.97
N LEU A 76 -1.64 -14.40 -10.21
CA LEU A 76 -1.75 -13.65 -8.96
C LEU A 76 -2.31 -12.23 -9.18
N THR A 77 -1.85 -11.54 -10.22
CA THR A 77 -2.33 -10.18 -10.52
C THR A 77 -3.80 -10.19 -10.90
N LEU A 78 -4.25 -11.15 -11.71
CA LEU A 78 -5.66 -11.30 -12.06
C LEU A 78 -6.52 -11.61 -10.83
N GLN A 79 -6.04 -12.45 -9.91
CA GLN A 79 -6.73 -12.71 -8.65
C GLN A 79 -6.85 -11.44 -7.80
N GLN A 80 -5.77 -10.66 -7.67
CA GLN A 80 -5.78 -9.41 -6.90
C GLN A 80 -6.72 -8.36 -7.49
N ILE A 81 -6.88 -8.32 -8.83
CA ILE A 81 -7.88 -7.48 -9.51
C ILE A 81 -9.29 -7.93 -9.10
N ALA A 82 -9.58 -9.22 -9.19
CA ALA A 82 -10.88 -9.77 -8.81
C ALA A 82 -11.20 -9.48 -7.33
N ASP A 83 -10.23 -9.64 -6.44
CA ASP A 83 -10.38 -9.32 -5.01
C ASP A 83 -10.71 -7.84 -4.78
N TYR A 84 -10.07 -6.95 -5.53
CA TYR A 84 -10.35 -5.51 -5.46
C TYR A 84 -11.77 -5.19 -5.92
N GLU A 85 -12.20 -5.78 -7.03
CA GLU A 85 -13.54 -5.58 -7.60
C GLU A 85 -14.65 -6.14 -6.70
N ALA A 86 -14.39 -7.26 -6.03
CA ALA A 86 -15.32 -7.92 -5.10
C ALA A 86 -15.40 -7.25 -3.73
N THR A 87 -14.50 -6.31 -3.40
CA THR A 87 -14.54 -5.61 -2.11
C THR A 87 -15.79 -4.74 -2.01
N GLU A 88 -16.64 -5.01 -1.02
CA GLU A 88 -17.83 -4.19 -0.74
C GLU A 88 -17.43 -2.73 -0.44
N LEU A 89 -18.23 -1.79 -0.95
CA LEU A 89 -17.98 -0.38 -0.72
C LEU A 89 -18.36 -0.03 0.73
N PRO A 90 -17.49 0.66 1.49
CA PRO A 90 -17.80 1.13 2.83
C PRO A 90 -18.82 2.27 2.86
#